data_AF-A0AAV5B226-F1
#
_entry.id   AF-A0AAV5B226-F1
#
_cell.length_a   1.000
_cell.length_b   1.000
_cell.length_c   1.000
_cell.angle_alpha   90.00
_cell.angle_beta   90.00
_cell.angle_gamma   90.00
#
_symmetry.space_group_name_H-M   'P 1'
#
loop_
_entity.id
_entity.type
_entity.pdbx_description
1 polymer ?
#
loop_
_entity_poly.entity_id
_entity_poly.type
_entity_poly.pdbx_seq_one_letter_code
_entity_poly.pdbx_strand_id
1 'polypeptide(L)'
;MTLIAGALLGLLGALPGLALARMARIGRRVPVAAGLAATVLSATALTAVLGWAYGAATTRFAAFASVMVTVFLGAWGVEAYKAWRWMSHWR
;
A
#
# COMPACT_ATOMS: atom_id res chain seq x y z
N MET A 1 4.40 -20.84 2.80
CA MET A 1 3.30 -20.32 1.94
C MET A 1 2.63 -19.07 2.51
N THR A 2 2.29 -19.02 3.80
CA THR A 2 1.61 -17.86 4.43
C THR A 2 2.40 -16.55 4.36
N LEU A 3 3.73 -16.55 4.51
CA LEU A 3 4.55 -15.32 4.44
C LEU A 3 4.56 -14.70 3.04
N ILE A 4 4.72 -15.52 2.00
CA ILE A 4 4.71 -15.07 0.60
C ILE A 4 3.33 -14.51 0.25
N ALA A 5 2.25 -15.18 0.67
CA ALA A 5 0.89 -14.69 0.48
C ALA A 5 0.66 -13.34 1.17
N GLY A 6 1.15 -13.17 2.42
CA GLY A 6 1.10 -11.90 3.13
C GLY A 6 1.85 -10.79 2.40
N ALA A 7 3.07 -11.07 1.93
CA ALA A 7 3.85 -10.10 1.15
C ALA A 7 3.12 -9.68 -0.14
N LEU A 8 2.59 -10.64 -0.90
CA LEU A 8 1.85 -10.38 -2.13
C LEU A 8 0.58 -9.55 -1.87
N LEU A 9 -0.20 -9.89 -0.84
CA LEU A 9 -1.40 -9.13 -0.48
C LEU A 9 -1.08 -7.72 0.02
N GLY A 10 0.03 -7.54 0.73
CA GLY A 10 0.52 -6.22 1.14
C GLY A 10 0.89 -5.37 -0.07
N LEU A 11 1.53 -5.97 -1.08
CA LEU A 11 1.86 -5.31 -2.33
C LEU A 11 0.60 -4.95 -3.15
N LEU A 12 -0.37 -5.88 -3.22
CA LEU A 12 -1.65 -5.66 -3.88
C LEU A 12 -2.44 -4.51 -3.23
N GLY A 13 -2.44 -4.45 -1.90
CA GLY A 13 -3.05 -3.35 -1.15
C GLY A 13 -2.42 -1.99 -1.48
N ALA A 14 -1.15 -1.95 -1.88
CA ALA A 14 -0.45 -0.71 -2.27
C ALA A 14 -0.67 -0.29 -3.74
N LEU A 15 -1.31 -1.12 -4.58
CA LEU A 15 -1.52 -0.84 -6.01
C LEU A 15 -2.22 0.51 -6.30
N PRO A 16 -3.28 0.92 -5.57
CA PRO A 16 -3.93 2.21 -5.82
C PRO A 16 -2.95 3.39 -5.73
N GLY A 17 -2.11 3.41 -4.69
CA GLY A 17 -1.07 4.43 -4.50
C GLY A 17 0.02 4.37 -5.58
N LEU A 18 0.47 3.16 -5.94
CA LEU A 18 1.47 2.95 -7.00
C LEU A 18 0.96 3.43 -8.37
N ALA A 19 -0.32 3.18 -8.68
CA ALA A 19 -0.95 3.63 -9.91
C ALA A 19 -1.00 5.16 -10.01
N LEU A 20 -1.36 5.84 -8.91
CA LEU A 20 -1.34 7.30 -8.82
C LEU A 20 0.06 7.87 -8.96
N ALA A 21 1.05 7.28 -8.29
CA ALA A 21 2.44 7.70 -8.43
C ALA A 21 2.94 7.55 -9.87
N ARG A 22 2.54 6.47 -10.57
CA ARG A 22 2.83 6.31 -12.00
C ARG A 22 2.17 7.40 -12.85
N MET A 23 0.90 7.74 -12.58
CA MET A 23 0.20 8.82 -13.28
C MET A 23 0.87 10.18 -13.07
N ALA A 24 1.30 10.49 -11.86
CA ALA A 24 2.02 11.73 -11.55
C ALA A 24 3.35 11.82 -12.32
N ARG A 25 4.12 10.73 -12.39
CA ARG A 25 5.42 10.68 -13.10
C ARG A 25 5.30 10.87 -14.61
N ILE A 26 4.19 10.47 -15.23
CA ILE A 26 3.95 10.71 -16.66
C ILE A 26 3.38 12.12 -16.94
N GLY A 27 3.45 13.03 -15.97
CA GLY A 27 3.05 14.43 -16.12
C GLY A 27 1.55 14.69 -15.99
N ARG A 28 0.73 13.69 -15.61
CA ARG A 28 -0.69 13.95 -15.32
C ARG A 28 -0.82 14.70 -13.99
N ARG A 29 -1.65 15.75 -14.00
CA ARG A 29 -2.09 16.40 -12.77
C ARG A 29 -3.00 15.46 -11.99
N VAL A 30 -2.54 15.05 -10.82
CA VAL A 30 -3.28 14.19 -9.91
C VAL A 30 -3.90 15.07 -8.80
N PRO A 31 -5.24 15.07 -8.64
CA PRO A 31 -5.86 15.84 -7.58
C PRO A 31 -5.60 15.21 -6.21
N VAL A 32 -5.51 16.05 -5.17
CA VAL A 32 -5.32 15.61 -3.78
C VAL A 32 -6.41 14.63 -3.35
N ALA A 33 -7.65 14.86 -3.80
CA ALA A 33 -8.78 13.96 -3.54
C ALA A 33 -8.55 12.53 -4.07
N ALA A 34 -7.87 12.36 -5.20
CA ALA A 34 -7.55 11.04 -5.72
C ALA A 34 -6.46 10.34 -4.89
N GLY A 35 -5.48 11.11 -4.38
CA GLY A 35 -4.50 10.61 -3.42
C GLY A 35 -5.17 10.10 -2.14
N LEU A 36 -6.04 10.92 -1.53
CA LEU A 36 -6.84 10.54 -0.36
C LEU A 36 -7.70 9.30 -0.62
N ALA A 37 -8.42 9.26 -1.74
CA ALA A 37 -9.25 8.12 -2.10
C ALA A 37 -8.43 6.83 -2.21
N ALA A 38 -7.25 6.88 -2.82
CA ALA A 38 -6.38 5.72 -2.93
C ALA A 38 -5.80 5.28 -1.58
N THR A 39 -5.43 6.21 -0.70
CA THR A 39 -5.00 5.86 0.66
C THR A 39 -6.12 5.16 1.42
N VAL A 40 -7.35 5.68 1.36
CA VAL A 40 -8.51 5.08 2.02
C VAL A 40 -8.84 3.70 1.43
N LEU A 41 -8.85 3.56 0.10
CA LEU A 41 -9.08 2.28 -0.58
C LEU A 41 -8.01 1.24 -0.19
N SER A 42 -6.74 1.63 -0.23
CA SER A 42 -5.60 0.79 0.17
C SER A 42 -5.70 0.33 1.62
N ALA A 43 -6.00 1.25 2.55
CA ALA A 43 -6.15 0.93 3.96
C ALA A 43 -7.35 0.01 4.21
N THR A 44 -8.50 0.31 3.60
CA THR A 44 -9.72 -0.51 3.73
C THR A 44 -9.50 -1.93 3.21
N ALA A 45 -8.83 -2.08 2.06
CA ALA A 45 -8.49 -3.37 1.50
C ALA A 45 -7.56 -4.16 2.43
N LEU A 46 -6.52 -3.51 2.98
CA LEU A 46 -5.61 -4.12 3.95
C LEU A 46 -6.36 -4.61 5.19
N THR A 47 -7.25 -3.78 5.75
CA THR A 47 -8.07 -4.12 6.92
C THR A 47 -9.01 -5.28 6.63
N ALA A 48 -9.66 -5.31 5.48
CA ALA A 48 -10.55 -6.41 5.08
C ALA A 48 -9.79 -7.75 4.99
N VAL A 49 -8.59 -7.75 4.41
CA VAL A 49 -7.75 -8.95 4.30
C VAL A 49 -7.27 -9.42 5.68
N LEU A 50 -6.88 -8.50 6.57
CA LEU A 50 -6.53 -8.83 7.96
C LEU A 50 -7.72 -9.43 8.71
N GLY A 51 -8.91 -8.84 8.58
CA GLY A 51 -10.13 -9.32 9.22
C GLY A 51 -10.50 -10.73 8.75
N TRP A 52 -10.41 -10.98 7.43
CA TRP A 52 -10.62 -12.32 6.87
C TRP A 52 -9.58 -13.33 7.39
N ALA A 53 -8.29 -12.97 7.37
CA ALA A 53 -7.22 -13.86 7.83
C ALA A 53 -7.29 -14.16 9.34
N TYR A 54 -7.81 -13.22 10.13
CA TYR A 54 -8.09 -13.41 11.55
C TYR A 54 -9.28 -14.36 11.76
N GLY A 55 -10.39 -14.12 11.06
CA GLY A 55 -11.59 -14.96 11.12
C GLY A 55 -11.36 -16.40 10.63
N ALA A 56 -10.41 -16.61 9.72
CA ALA A 56 -9.97 -17.92 9.28
C ALA A 56 -9.09 -18.69 10.30
N ALA A 57 -8.92 -18.16 11.52
CA ALA A 57 -8.23 -18.79 12.65
C ALA A 57 -6.84 -19.37 12.30
N THR A 58 -6.05 -18.64 11.51
CA THR A 58 -4.75 -19.15 11.06
C THR A 58 -3.75 -19.13 12.22
N THR A 59 -3.15 -20.27 12.54
CA THR A 59 -2.09 -20.39 13.58
C THR A 59 -0.84 -19.54 13.28
N ARG A 60 -0.75 -19.01 12.07
CA ARG A 60 0.34 -18.15 11.59
C ARG A 60 -0.12 -16.72 11.30
N PHE A 61 -1.27 -16.30 11.83
CA PHE A 61 -1.87 -14.99 11.59
C PHE A 61 -0.89 -13.85 11.90
N ALA A 62 -0.24 -13.87 13.08
CA ALA A 62 0.69 -12.82 13.47
C ALA A 62 1.84 -12.65 12.47
N ALA A 63 2.46 -13.74 12.03
CA ALA A 63 3.54 -13.70 11.06
C ALA A 63 3.06 -13.23 9.67
N PHE A 64 1.87 -13.68 9.25
CA PHE A 64 1.23 -13.22 8.02
C PHE A 64 0.94 -11.71 8.05
N ALA A 65 0.28 -11.24 9.11
CA ALA A 65 -0.12 -9.85 9.29
C ALA A 65 1.10 -8.93 9.34
N SER A 66 2.13 -9.30 10.11
CA SER A 66 3.37 -8.52 10.20
C SER A 66 4.05 -8.36 8.85
N VAL A 67 4.23 -9.44 8.08
CA VAL A 67 4.84 -9.35 6.75
C VAL A 67 3.97 -8.52 5.80
N MET A 68 2.66 -8.73 5.81
CA MET A 68 1.74 -8.01 4.94
C MET A 68 1.76 -6.50 5.21
N VAL A 69 1.64 -6.10 6.47
CA VAL A 69 1.68 -4.69 6.89
C VAL A 69 3.05 -4.08 6.59
N THR A 70 4.15 -4.81 6.85
CA THR A 70 5.51 -4.33 6.57
C THR A 70 5.70 -4.04 5.07
N VAL A 71 5.27 -4.95 4.19
CA VAL A 71 5.38 -4.77 2.75
C VAL A 71 4.49 -3.63 2.26
N PHE A 72 3.26 -3.55 2.77
CA PHE A 72 2.32 -2.48 2.45
C PHE A 72 2.89 -1.10 2.82
N LEU A 73 3.35 -0.93 4.05
CA LEU A 73 3.93 0.32 4.55
C LEU A 73 5.25 0.64 3.84
N GLY A 74 6.08 -0.36 3.57
CA GLY A 74 7.31 -0.19 2.80
C GLY A 74 7.05 0.37 1.40
N ALA A 75 6.05 -0.18 0.69
CA ALA A 75 5.66 0.31 -0.62
C ALA A 75 5.16 1.77 -0.57
N TRP A 76 4.28 2.10 0.38
CA TRP A 76 3.80 3.47 0.58
C TRP A 76 4.90 4.44 1.00
N GLY A 77 5.81 4.01 1.89
CA GLY A 77 6.93 4.82 2.35
C GLY A 77 7.90 5.17 1.23
N VAL A 78 8.20 4.21 0.35
CA VAL A 78 9.03 4.44 -0.84
C VAL A 78 8.38 5.46 -1.78
N GLU A 79 7.07 5.37 -2.02
CA GLU A 79 6.38 6.32 -2.89
C GLU A 79 6.22 7.71 -2.25
N ALA A 80 5.97 7.78 -0.94
CA ALA A 80 5.95 9.04 -0.19
C ALA A 80 7.32 9.74 -0.24
N TYR A 81 8.41 8.98 -0.07
CA TYR A 81 9.77 9.50 -0.19
C TYR A 81 10.07 10.02 -1.60
N LYS A 82 9.70 9.27 -2.65
CA LYS A 82 9.87 9.74 -4.05
C LYS A 82 9.07 11.01 -4.32
N ALA A 83 7.82 11.07 -3.85
CA ALA A 83 6.99 12.25 -4.00
C ALA A 83 7.61 13.48 -3.30
N TRP A 84 8.10 13.31 -2.07
CA TRP A 84 8.81 14.36 -1.34
C TRP A 84 10.05 14.83 -2.09
N ARG A 85 10.89 13.91 -2.58
CA ARG A 85 12.09 14.25 -3.35
C ARG A 85 11.76 15.01 -4.64
N TRP A 86 10.67 14.67 -5.30
CA TRP A 86 10.22 15.37 -6.50
C TRP A 86 9.80 16.80 -6.18
N MET A 87 9.04 17.01 -5.09
CA MET A 87 8.65 18.35 -4.64
C MET A 87 9.84 19.20 -4.18
N SER A 88 10.87 18.60 -3.58
CA SER A 88 12.03 19.34 -3.05
C SER A 88 13.04 19.74 -4.13
N HIS A 89 13.18 18.96 -5.22
CA HIS A 89 14.15 19.22 -6.29
C HIS A 89 13.59 20.01 -7.48
N TRP A 90 12.27 20.22 -7.55
CA TRP A 90 11.61 21.07 -8.55
C TRP A 90 11.34 22.50 -8.05
N ARG A 91 12.11 22.94 -7.04
CA ARG A 91 12.24 24.34 -6.62
C ARG A 91 13.59 24.86 -7.08
#